data_AF-A0AAJ6P9K9-F1
#
_entry.id   AF-A0AAJ6P9K9-F1
#
_cell.length_a   1.000
_cell.length_b   1.000
_cell.length_c   1.000
_cell.angle_alpha   90.00
_cell.angle_beta   90.00
_cell.angle_gamma   90.00
#
_symmetry.space_group_name_H-M   'P 1'
#
loop_
_entity.id
_entity.type
_entity.pdbx_description
1 polymer ?
#
loop_
_entity_poly.entity_id
_entity_poly.type
_entity_poly.pdbx_seq_one_letter_code
_entity_poly.pdbx_strand_id
1 'polypeptide(L)' 'MATEQELQSLFNTLDTNQDGKVSINELFLSPGLSAIISAETGVSSPQELIATHGNEDGSITFEQLKRVVQETGNLN' A
#
# COMPACT_ATOMS: atom_id res chain seq x y z
N MET A 1 -5.63 9.98 -8.95
CA MET A 1 -6.34 8.78 -9.39
C MET A 1 -5.33 7.88 -10.08
N ALA A 2 -4.82 6.89 -9.38
CA ALA A 2 -3.94 5.88 -9.95
C ALA A 2 -4.74 4.86 -10.78
N THR A 3 -4.08 4.31 -11.79
CA THR A 3 -4.55 3.09 -12.46
C THR A 3 -4.16 1.84 -11.66
N GLU A 4 -4.84 0.72 -11.91
CA GLU A 4 -4.45 -0.58 -11.33
C GLU A 4 -2.99 -0.94 -11.64
N GLN A 5 -2.49 -0.61 -12.83
CA GLN A 5 -1.10 -0.86 -13.24
C GLN A 5 -0.09 -0.01 -12.46
N GLU A 6 -0.42 1.26 -12.17
CA GLU A 6 0.41 2.12 -11.33
C GLU A 6 0.43 1.62 -9.90
N LEU A 7 -0.72 1.18 -9.38
CA LEU A 7 -0.80 0.60 -8.04
C LEU A 7 -0.02 -0.71 -7.93
N GLN A 8 -0.08 -1.55 -8.98
CA GLN A 8 0.71 -2.79 -9.06
C GLN A 8 2.21 -2.48 -9.09
N SER A 9 2.62 -1.46 -9.85
CA SER A 9 4.03 -1.05 -9.93
C SER A 9 4.52 -0.49 -8.59
N LEU A 10 3.70 0.31 -7.91
CA LEU A 10 3.98 0.80 -6.56
C LEU A 10 4.13 -0.37 -5.59
N PHE A 11 3.19 -1.32 -5.61
CA PHE A 11 3.23 -2.51 -4.77
C PHE A 11 4.51 -3.32 -4.99
N ASN A 12 4.85 -3.61 -6.24
CA ASN A 12 6.07 -4.35 -6.59
C ASN A 12 7.36 -3.62 -6.18
N THR A 13 7.31 -2.29 -6.06
CA THR A 13 8.46 -1.49 -5.60
C THR A 13 8.59 -1.56 -4.07
N LEU A 14 7.46 -1.70 -3.37
CA LEU A 14 7.44 -1.85 -1.91
C LEU A 14 7.83 -3.26 -1.49
N ASP A 15 7.26 -4.28 -2.15
CA ASP A 15 7.52 -5.72 -1.94
C ASP A 15 8.94 -6.07 -2.41
N THR A 16 9.91 -5.76 -1.56
CA THR A 16 11.34 -5.83 -1.86
C THR A 16 11.83 -7.26 -1.77
N ASN A 17 11.26 -8.05 -0.85
CA ASN A 17 11.55 -9.47 -0.71
C ASN A 17 10.72 -10.34 -1.68
N GLN A 18 9.77 -9.76 -2.41
CA GLN A 18 8.91 -10.41 -3.40
C GLN A 18 8.10 -11.57 -2.82
N ASP A 19 7.66 -11.43 -1.57
CA ASP A 19 6.86 -12.45 -0.90
C ASP A 19 5.34 -12.27 -1.11
N GLY A 20 4.95 -11.27 -1.93
CA GLY A 20 3.58 -11.02 -2.34
C GLY A 20 2.78 -10.20 -1.32
N LYS A 21 3.47 -9.63 -0.33
CA LYS A 21 2.90 -8.74 0.69
C LYS A 21 3.89 -7.64 1.01
N VAL A 22 3.38 -6.52 1.51
CA VAL A 22 4.18 -5.40 1.94
C VAL A 22 4.13 -5.33 3.46
N SER A 23 5.27 -5.55 4.08
CA SER A 23 5.41 -5.48 5.54
C SER A 23 5.71 -4.06 6.01
N ILE A 24 5.48 -3.77 7.28
CA ILE A 24 5.82 -2.46 7.87
C ILE A 24 7.29 -2.08 7.68
N ASN A 25 8.18 -3.06 7.69
CA ASN A 25 9.61 -2.86 7.45
C ASN A 25 9.88 -2.37 6.04
N GLU A 26 9.18 -2.90 5.04
CA GLU A 26 9.36 -2.55 3.63
C GLU A 26 8.78 -1.17 3.30
N LEU A 27 7.67 -0.80 3.95
CA LEU A 27 7.14 0.57 3.92
C LEU A 27 8.16 1.56 4.50
N PHE A 28 8.84 1.18 5.58
CA PHE A 28 9.83 2.03 6.24
C PHE A 28 11.11 2.20 5.40
N LEU A 29 11.52 1.14 4.70
CA LEU A 29 12.66 1.17 3.76
C LEU A 29 12.37 2.00 2.50
N SER A 30 11.09 2.32 2.25
CA SER A 30 10.62 3.06 1.08
C SER A 30 10.02 4.44 1.45
N PRO A 31 10.77 5.36 2.11
CA PRO A 31 10.21 6.59 2.64
C PRO A 31 9.59 7.50 1.57
N GLY A 32 10.12 7.48 0.34
CA GLY A 32 9.55 8.25 -0.78
C GLY A 32 8.16 7.78 -1.23
N LEU A 33 7.79 6.53 -0.94
CA LEU A 33 6.51 5.94 -1.33
C LEU A 33 5.42 6.15 -0.27
N SER A 34 5.80 6.54 0.96
CA SER A 34 4.85 6.83 2.04
C SER A 34 3.84 7.92 1.67
N ALA A 35 4.31 9.00 1.04
CA ALA A 35 3.46 10.11 0.59
C ALA A 35 2.48 9.69 -0.50
N ILE A 36 2.91 8.80 -1.41
CA ILE A 36 2.05 8.26 -2.48
C ILE A 36 0.96 7.38 -1.88
N ILE A 37 1.32 6.48 -0.95
CA ILE A 37 0.35 5.64 -0.26
C ILE A 37 -0.70 6.51 0.44
N SER A 38 -0.27 7.51 1.21
CA SER A 38 -1.21 8.42 1.88
C SER A 38 -2.12 9.17 0.92
N ALA A 39 -1.61 9.61 -0.22
CA ALA A 39 -2.42 10.29 -1.24
C ALA A 39 -3.47 9.37 -1.88
N GLU A 40 -3.09 8.13 -2.21
CA GLU A 40 -3.97 7.19 -2.91
C GLU A 40 -4.98 6.51 -1.97
N THR A 41 -4.55 6.15 -0.76
CA THR A 41 -5.36 5.42 0.23
C THR A 41 -6.09 6.31 1.22
N GLY A 42 -5.81 7.62 1.25
CA GLY A 42 -6.44 8.57 2.16
C GLY A 42 -6.05 8.41 3.64
N VAL A 43 -5.13 7.48 3.95
CA VAL A 43 -4.59 7.27 5.30
C VAL A 43 -3.50 8.29 5.62
N SER A 44 -3.34 8.65 6.89
CA SER A 44 -2.34 9.65 7.30
C SER A 44 -0.92 9.08 7.33
N SER A 45 -0.77 7.76 7.40
CA SER A 45 0.53 7.10 7.40
C SER A 45 0.46 5.65 6.88
N PRO A 46 1.56 5.10 6.34
CA PRO A 46 1.61 3.70 5.94
C PRO A 46 1.38 2.71 7.10
N GLN A 47 1.67 3.14 8.33
CA GLN A 47 1.44 2.36 9.54
C GLN A 47 -0.05 2.23 9.85
N GLU A 48 -0.81 3.31 9.65
CA GLU A 48 -2.26 3.31 9.78
C GLU A 48 -2.89 2.35 8.76
N LEU A 49 -2.41 2.35 7.52
CA LEU A 49 -2.86 1.41 6.48
C LEU A 49 -2.74 -0.05 6.92
N ILE A 50 -1.59 -0.45 7.46
CA ILE A 50 -1.39 -1.82 7.95
C ILE A 50 -2.22 -2.06 9.21
N ALA A 51 -2.35 -1.09 10.10
CA ALA A 51 -3.12 -1.26 11.33
C ALA A 51 -4.63 -1.43 11.09
N THR A 52 -5.18 -0.80 10.04
CA THR A 52 -6.61 -0.86 9.73
C THR A 52 -6.97 -1.89 8.67
N HIS A 53 -6.11 -2.08 7.66
CA HIS A 53 -6.38 -2.96 6.51
C HIS A 53 -5.38 -4.11 6.35
N GLY A 54 -4.33 -4.15 7.17
CA GLY A 54 -3.33 -5.22 7.14
C GLY A 54 -3.83 -6.53 7.74
N ASN A 55 -3.02 -7.55 7.55
CA ASN A 55 -3.21 -8.89 8.08
C ASN A 55 -2.73 -8.98 9.54
N GLU A 56 -3.04 -10.10 10.21
CA GLU A 56 -2.58 -10.38 11.57
C GLU A 56 -1.04 -10.41 11.71
N ASP A 57 -0.29 -10.61 10.61
CA ASP A 57 1.17 -10.59 10.62
C ASP A 57 1.78 -9.19 10.42
N GLY A 58 0.97 -8.13 10.34
CA GLY A 58 1.47 -6.77 10.15
C GLY A 58 1.95 -6.48 8.73
N SER A 59 1.30 -7.12 7.76
CA SER A 59 1.55 -6.95 6.32
C SER A 59 0.27 -6.57 5.58
N ILE A 60 0.39 -6.08 4.35
CA ILE A 60 -0.75 -5.85 3.46
C ILE A 60 -0.52 -6.47 2.09
N THR A 61 -1.53 -7.13 1.54
CA THR A 61 -1.47 -7.70 0.18
C THR A 61 -1.90 -6.67 -0.88
N PHE A 62 -1.57 -6.93 -2.14
CA PHE A 62 -1.98 -6.08 -3.26
C PHE A 62 -3.50 -5.90 -3.32
N GLU A 63 -4.27 -6.97 -3.11
CA GLU A 63 -5.74 -6.92 -3.12
C GLU A 63 -6.31 -6.03 -2.02
N GLN A 64 -5.68 -6.04 -0.83
CA GLN A 64 -6.06 -5.15 0.26
C GLN A 64 -5.73 -3.70 -0.08
N LEU A 65 -4.51 -3.42 -0.56
CA LEU A 65 -4.12 -2.08 -0.99
C LEU A 65 -5.07 -1.53 -2.06
N LYS A 66 -5.37 -2.34 -3.09
CA LYS A 66 -6.31 -2.02 -4.16
C LYS A 66 -7.69 -1.70 -3.63
N ARG A 67 -8.22 -2.50 -2.69
CA ARG A 67 -9.51 -2.23 -2.07
C ARG A 67 -9.53 -0.85 -1.40
N VAL A 68 -8.49 -0.49 -0.65
CA VAL A 68 -8.44 0.81 0.03
C VAL A 68 -8.45 1.97 -0.98
N VAL A 69 -7.68 1.87 -2.07
CA VAL A 69 -7.65 2.89 -3.13
C VAL A 69 -8.99 2.97 -3.90
N GLN A 70 -9.70 1.85 -4.02
CA GLN A 70 -11.06 1.82 -4.58
C GLN A 70 -12.08 2.47 -3.64
N GLU A 71 -11.98 2.21 -2.34
CA GLU A 71 -12.87 2.78 -1.32
C GLU A 71 -12.72 4.30 -1.22
N THR A 72 -11.52 4.83 -1.43
CA THR A 72 -11.29 6.29 -1.50
C THR A 72 -11.73 6.93 -2.82
N GLY A 73 -12.17 6.14 -3.81
CA GLY A 73 -12.55 6.64 -5.13
C GLY A 73 -11.37 7.14 -5.96
N ASN A 74 -10.14 6.75 -5.59
CA ASN A 74 -8.91 7.14 -6.27
C ASN A 74 -8.47 6.13 -7.35
N LEU A 75 -9.16 5.00 -7.51
CA LEU A 75 -8.88 4.06 -8.59
C LEU A 75 -9.67 4.42 -9.86
N ASN A 76 -8.96 4.57 -11.00
CA ASN A 76 -9.53 4.77 -12.34
C ASN A 76 -9.85 3.45 -13.06
#